data_AF-A0A955WWY4-F1
#
_entry.id   AF-A0A955WWY4-F1
#
_cell.length_a   1.000
_cell.length_b   1.000
_cell.length_c   1.000
_cell.angle_alpha   90.00
_cell.angle_beta   90.00
_cell.angle_gamma   90.00
#
_symmetry.space_group_name_H-M   'P 1'
#
loop_
_entity.id
_entity.type
_entity.pdbx_description
1 polymer ?
#
loop_
_entity_poly.entity_id
_entity_poly.type
_entity_poly.pdbx_seq_one_letter_code
_entity_poly.pdbx_strand_id
1 'polypeptide(L)'
;MRLLVWRAGLALALLLGLPAVGWAGALEDARAMVDEGRTILAKAEKARKNKGELYAEGLKKYAQAYIVIKNQELRNDAPDLVAEIGDQIAKANRVPEVVEMREKLITEAIDSAASGELEKAYDTMAKLRDLDPREWTVEYALTVIGERMGG
;
A
#
# COMPACT_ATOMS: atom_id res chain seq x y z
N MET A 1 -19.31 56.46 -33.78
CA MET A 1 -20.55 55.69 -33.49
C MET A 1 -20.17 54.22 -33.52
N ARG A 2 -20.16 53.49 -32.39
CA ARG A 2 -21.30 52.71 -31.85
C ARG A 2 -21.87 51.78 -32.94
N LEU A 3 -21.89 50.44 -32.87
CA LEU A 3 -22.15 49.52 -31.75
C LEU A 3 -21.93 48.03 -32.18
N LEU A 4 -21.60 47.19 -31.19
CA LEU A 4 -21.99 45.78 -30.91
C LEU A 4 -22.02 44.69 -32.03
N VAL A 5 -21.20 43.62 -31.98
CA VAL A 5 -21.24 42.36 -31.16
C VAL A 5 -21.95 41.18 -31.87
N TRP A 6 -21.35 39.99 -31.72
CA TRP A 6 -21.70 38.60 -32.13
C TRP A 6 -20.96 38.11 -33.38
N ARG A 7 -20.04 37.12 -33.34
CA ARG A 7 -19.96 35.86 -32.57
C ARG A 7 -18.46 35.57 -32.30
N ALA A 8 -17.94 35.49 -31.08
CA ALA A 8 -18.12 34.42 -30.08
C ALA A 8 -18.04 33.03 -30.71
N GLY A 9 -16.83 32.54 -30.98
CA GLY A 9 -16.63 31.21 -31.54
C GLY A 9 -15.17 30.81 -31.72
N LEU A 10 -14.30 31.08 -30.75
CA LEU A 10 -12.96 30.47 -30.65
C LEU A 10 -12.32 30.80 -29.29
N ALA A 11 -13.05 30.45 -28.22
CA ALA A 11 -12.51 30.47 -26.86
C ALA A 11 -13.03 29.22 -26.13
N LEU A 12 -12.66 28.04 -26.65
CA LEU A 12 -12.90 26.76 -25.97
C LEU A 12 -11.84 25.72 -26.38
N ALA A 13 -10.57 26.07 -26.23
CA ALA A 13 -9.45 25.14 -26.41
C ALA A 13 -8.38 25.25 -25.32
N LEU A 14 -8.69 25.88 -24.19
CA LEU A 14 -7.70 26.26 -23.17
C LEU A 14 -8.16 26.03 -21.73
N LEU A 15 -9.03 25.03 -21.49
CA LEU A 15 -9.53 24.75 -20.13
C LEU A 15 -9.70 23.27 -19.75
N LEU A 16 -9.05 22.33 -20.45
CA LEU A 16 -8.99 20.92 -20.00
C LEU A 16 -7.60 20.30 -20.19
N GLY A 17 -6.56 21.07 -19.86
CA GLY A 17 -5.22 20.53 -19.60
C GLY A 17 -5.08 19.97 -18.18
N LEU A 18 -6.14 19.40 -17.61
CA LEU A 18 -6.02 18.57 -16.42
C LEU A 18 -5.63 17.18 -16.92
N PRO A 19 -4.56 16.56 -16.38
CA PRO A 19 -4.23 15.20 -16.75
C PRO A 19 -5.40 14.31 -16.32
N ALA A 20 -6.18 13.82 -17.28
CA ALA A 20 -7.12 12.72 -17.11
C ALA A 20 -6.36 11.38 -16.89
N VAL A 21 -5.25 11.42 -16.17
CA VAL A 21 -4.30 10.30 -15.95
C VAL A 21 -4.47 9.70 -14.55
N GLY A 22 -5.27 10.30 -13.67
CA GLY A 22 -5.23 9.98 -12.24
C GLY A 22 -5.85 8.64 -11.80
N TRP A 23 -6.85 8.11 -12.52
CA TRP A 23 -7.74 7.08 -11.95
C TRP A 23 -7.69 5.73 -12.66
N ALA A 24 -7.59 5.70 -14.00
CA ALA A 24 -7.52 4.46 -14.75
C ALA A 24 -6.19 3.71 -14.54
N GLY A 25 -5.07 4.43 -14.46
CA GLY A 25 -3.75 3.82 -14.28
C GLY A 25 -3.54 3.20 -12.90
N ALA A 26 -4.11 3.79 -11.85
CA ALA A 26 -3.89 3.30 -10.49
C ALA A 26 -4.52 1.92 -10.23
N LEU A 27 -5.67 1.65 -10.83
CA LEU A 27 -6.29 0.33 -10.72
C LEU A 27 -5.50 -0.72 -11.52
N GLU A 28 -4.97 -0.34 -12.69
CA GLU A 28 -4.07 -1.20 -13.47
C GLU A 28 -2.77 -1.50 -12.71
N ASP A 29 -2.16 -0.49 -12.09
CA ASP A 29 -0.98 -0.63 -11.24
C ASP A 29 -1.26 -1.56 -10.04
N ALA A 30 -2.39 -1.38 -9.36
CA ALA A 30 -2.79 -2.23 -8.25
C ALA A 30 -2.98 -3.69 -8.69
N ARG A 31 -3.56 -3.93 -9.87
CA ARG A 31 -3.69 -5.28 -10.45
C ARG A 31 -2.33 -5.90 -10.76
N ALA A 32 -1.41 -5.13 -11.36
CA ALA A 32 -0.06 -5.60 -11.65
C ALA A 32 0.68 -6.00 -10.36
N MET A 33 0.56 -5.19 -9.31
CA MET A 33 1.11 -5.53 -7.99
C MET A 33 0.50 -6.83 -7.44
N VAL A 34 -0.82 -7.02 -7.54
CA VAL A 34 -1.48 -8.28 -7.11
C VAL A 34 -0.97 -9.47 -7.91
N ASP A 35 -0.81 -9.37 -9.22
CA ASP A 35 -0.31 -10.46 -10.06
C ASP A 35 1.15 -10.81 -9.74
N GLU A 36 2.01 -9.80 -9.51
CA GLU A 36 3.37 -10.00 -9.02
C GLU A 36 3.37 -10.69 -7.65
N GLY A 37 2.57 -10.18 -6.70
CA GLY A 37 2.43 -10.73 -5.35
C GLY A 37 1.97 -12.19 -5.39
N ARG A 38 0.97 -12.52 -6.21
CA ARG A 38 0.48 -13.89 -6.42
C ARG A 38 1.60 -14.81 -6.92
N THR A 39 2.38 -14.34 -7.89
CA THR A 39 3.50 -15.10 -8.44
C THR A 39 4.56 -15.39 -7.39
N ILE A 40 4.88 -14.41 -6.54
CA ILE A 40 5.87 -14.54 -5.47
C ILE A 40 5.36 -15.48 -4.37
N LEU A 41 4.11 -15.34 -3.93
CA LEU A 41 3.52 -16.24 -2.93
C LEU A 41 3.46 -17.70 -3.43
N ALA A 42 3.15 -17.92 -4.69
CA ALA A 42 3.20 -19.26 -5.29
C ALA A 42 4.63 -19.85 -5.29
N LYS A 43 5.66 -19.02 -5.41
CA LYS A 43 7.06 -19.45 -5.22
C LYS A 43 7.33 -19.75 -3.75
N ALA A 44 6.84 -18.92 -2.82
CA ALA A 44 7.00 -19.11 -1.38
C ALA A 44 6.39 -20.45 -0.90
N GLU A 45 5.21 -20.81 -1.39
CA GLU A 45 4.53 -22.08 -1.07
C GLU A 45 5.38 -23.31 -1.45
N LYS A 46 6.19 -23.21 -2.52
CA LYS A 46 7.05 -24.30 -3.02
C LYS A 46 8.47 -24.24 -2.47
N ALA A 47 8.84 -23.17 -1.78
CA ALA A 47 10.20 -22.94 -1.33
C ALA A 47 10.54 -23.77 -0.08
N ARG A 48 11.73 -24.36 -0.07
CA ARG A 48 12.30 -25.06 1.10
C ARG A 48 13.21 -24.18 1.96
N LYS A 49 13.75 -23.11 1.37
CA LYS A 49 14.63 -22.12 1.99
C LYS A 49 14.08 -20.73 1.65
N ASN A 50 14.39 -19.74 2.48
CA ASN A 50 13.97 -18.35 2.28
C ASN A 50 12.45 -18.17 2.14
N LYS A 51 11.68 -19.12 2.68
CA LYS A 51 10.22 -19.14 2.56
C LYS A 51 9.61 -17.89 3.17
N GLY A 52 10.04 -17.52 4.38
CA GLY A 52 9.61 -16.28 5.05
C GLY A 52 9.90 -15.02 4.23
N GLU A 53 11.09 -14.91 3.64
CA GLU A 53 11.47 -13.76 2.80
C GLU A 53 10.56 -13.63 1.57
N LEU A 54 10.28 -14.75 0.89
CA LEU A 54 9.36 -14.77 -0.25
C LEU A 54 7.93 -14.42 0.16
N TYR A 55 7.47 -14.88 1.33
CA TYR A 55 6.17 -14.45 1.86
C TYR A 55 6.14 -12.95 2.11
N ALA A 56 7.18 -12.38 2.71
CA ALA A 56 7.26 -10.95 2.97
C ALA A 56 7.26 -10.13 1.67
N GLU A 57 8.01 -10.55 0.66
CA GLU A 57 8.07 -9.89 -0.65
C GLU A 57 6.70 -9.95 -1.37
N GLY A 58 6.03 -11.11 -1.33
CA GLY A 58 4.71 -11.27 -1.91
C GLY A 58 3.65 -10.43 -1.20
N LEU A 59 3.62 -10.49 0.14
CA LEU A 59 2.72 -9.69 0.98
C LEU A 59 2.92 -8.19 0.77
N LYS A 60 4.16 -7.74 0.62
CA LYS A 60 4.47 -6.34 0.33
C LYS A 60 3.78 -5.84 -0.93
N LYS A 61 3.69 -6.66 -1.98
CA LYS A 61 2.99 -6.30 -3.21
C LYS A 61 1.47 -6.16 -3.00
N TYR A 62 0.87 -7.09 -2.27
CA TYR A 62 -0.53 -6.97 -1.86
C TYR A 62 -0.76 -5.74 -0.98
N ALA A 63 0.16 -5.42 -0.09
CA ALA A 63 0.07 -4.26 0.78
C ALA A 63 0.14 -2.95 -0.01
N GLN A 64 1.05 -2.87 -0.99
CA GLN A 64 1.16 -1.73 -1.90
C GLN A 64 -0.12 -1.54 -2.72
N ALA A 65 -0.66 -2.63 -3.29
CA ALA A 65 -1.92 -2.58 -4.02
C ALA A 65 -3.08 -2.08 -3.13
N TYR A 66 -3.16 -2.57 -1.90
CA TYR A 66 -4.15 -2.12 -0.92
C TYR A 66 -4.04 -0.62 -0.63
N ILE A 67 -2.81 -0.13 -0.40
CA ILE A 67 -2.55 1.29 -0.11
C ILE A 67 -2.94 2.17 -1.30
N VAL A 68 -2.64 1.75 -2.53
CA VAL A 68 -3.06 2.46 -3.76
C VAL A 68 -4.59 2.57 -3.82
N ILE A 69 -5.29 1.44 -3.64
CA ILE A 69 -6.77 1.41 -3.66
C ILE A 69 -7.38 2.26 -2.53
N LYS A 70 -6.83 2.17 -1.31
CA LYS A 70 -7.29 2.94 -0.14
C LYS A 70 -7.10 4.44 -0.38
N ASN A 71 -5.91 4.86 -0.80
CA ASN A 71 -5.56 6.27 -0.93
C ASN A 71 -6.29 6.98 -2.08
N GLN A 72 -6.68 6.24 -3.11
CA GLN A 72 -7.43 6.77 -4.24
C GLN A 72 -8.93 6.49 -4.16
N GLU A 73 -9.42 5.97 -3.03
CA GLU A 73 -10.84 5.69 -2.79
C GLU A 73 -11.48 4.72 -3.80
N LEU A 74 -10.67 3.87 -4.46
CA LEU A 74 -11.07 2.97 -5.57
C LEU A 74 -11.79 1.69 -5.11
N ARG A 75 -12.17 1.61 -3.83
CA ARG A 75 -12.74 0.39 -3.24
C ARG A 75 -14.04 -0.04 -3.93
N ASN A 76 -14.85 0.92 -4.38
CA ASN A 76 -16.11 0.66 -5.06
C ASN A 76 -15.92 0.33 -6.54
N ASP A 77 -14.78 0.71 -7.13
CA ASP A 77 -14.48 0.47 -8.55
C ASP A 77 -13.96 -0.95 -8.81
N ALA A 78 -13.34 -1.56 -7.79
CA ALA A 78 -12.82 -2.93 -7.86
C ALA A 78 -13.03 -3.72 -6.56
N PRO A 79 -14.29 -3.96 -6.15
CA PRO A 79 -14.60 -4.66 -4.90
C PRO A 79 -13.99 -6.07 -4.86
N ASP A 80 -13.98 -6.78 -5.99
CA ASP A 80 -13.42 -8.13 -6.09
C ASP A 80 -11.90 -8.15 -5.88
N LEU A 81 -11.20 -7.12 -6.39
CA LEU A 81 -9.75 -6.99 -6.19
C LEU A 81 -9.42 -6.72 -4.72
N VAL A 82 -10.22 -5.88 -4.06
CA VAL A 82 -10.07 -5.60 -2.61
C VAL A 82 -10.32 -6.85 -1.78
N ALA A 83 -11.34 -7.64 -2.13
CA ALA A 83 -11.63 -8.91 -1.49
C ALA A 83 -10.46 -9.90 -1.69
N GLU A 84 -9.95 -10.02 -2.92
CA GLU A 84 -8.79 -10.87 -3.23
C GLU A 84 -7.57 -10.48 -2.39
N ILE A 85 -7.22 -9.19 -2.37
CA ILE A 85 -6.10 -8.69 -1.56
C ILE A 85 -6.29 -9.06 -0.09
N GLY A 86 -7.49 -8.81 0.43
CA GLY A 86 -7.82 -9.10 1.82
C GLY A 86 -7.69 -10.59 2.17
N ASP A 87 -8.19 -11.46 1.31
CA ASP A 87 -8.14 -12.91 1.51
C ASP A 87 -6.72 -13.46 1.43
N GLN A 88 -5.91 -12.99 0.46
CA GLN A 88 -4.53 -13.43 0.30
C GLN A 88 -3.66 -13.00 1.49
N ILE A 89 -3.80 -11.75 1.95
CA ILE A 89 -3.09 -11.29 3.16
C ILE A 89 -3.55 -12.11 4.38
N ALA A 90 -4.85 -12.32 4.56
CA ALA A 90 -5.36 -13.11 5.68
C ALA A 90 -4.89 -14.57 5.67
N LYS A 91 -4.81 -15.19 4.49
CA LYS A 91 -4.29 -16.56 4.31
C LYS A 91 -2.79 -16.61 4.64
N ALA A 92 -1.99 -15.70 4.07
CA ALA A 92 -0.55 -15.67 4.27
C ALA A 92 -0.16 -15.35 5.73
N ASN A 93 -0.92 -14.50 6.43
CA ASN A 93 -0.68 -14.18 7.84
C ASN A 93 -0.94 -15.33 8.81
N ARG A 94 -1.48 -16.47 8.34
CA ARG A 94 -1.62 -17.71 9.12
C ARG A 94 -0.47 -18.69 8.89
N VAL A 95 0.44 -18.38 7.97
CA VAL A 95 1.60 -19.23 7.68
C VAL A 95 2.62 -19.08 8.82
N PRO A 96 3.14 -20.17 9.40
CA PRO A 96 4.03 -20.12 10.55
C PRO A 96 5.23 -19.17 10.37
N GLU A 97 5.87 -19.18 9.20
CA GLU A 97 7.01 -18.33 8.90
C GLU A 97 6.65 -16.83 8.90
N VAL A 98 5.42 -16.49 8.55
CA VAL A 98 4.92 -15.09 8.59
C VAL A 98 4.57 -14.70 10.02
N VAL A 99 3.95 -15.60 10.79
CA VAL A 99 3.63 -15.37 12.20
C VAL A 99 4.91 -15.08 13.00
N GLU A 100 5.92 -15.94 12.88
CA GLU A 100 7.21 -15.76 13.56
C GLU A 100 7.89 -14.45 13.15
N MET A 101 7.85 -14.10 11.86
CA MET A 101 8.40 -12.84 11.36
C MET A 101 7.69 -11.63 11.99
N ARG A 102 6.36 -11.65 12.07
CA ARG A 102 5.58 -10.57 12.66
C ARG A 102 5.88 -10.39 14.15
N GLU A 103 5.91 -11.49 14.91
CA GLU A 103 6.26 -11.45 16.33
C GLU A 103 7.66 -10.86 16.57
N LYS A 104 8.63 -11.25 15.73
CA LYS A 104 9.99 -10.70 15.76
C LYS A 104 10.01 -9.20 15.46
N LEU A 105 9.33 -8.77 14.40
CA LEU A 105 9.28 -7.35 14.02
C LEU A 105 8.58 -6.50 15.10
N ILE A 106 7.51 -7.00 15.73
CA ILE A 106 6.84 -6.32 16.83
C ILE A 106 7.81 -6.11 18.00
N THR A 107 8.53 -7.18 18.39
CA THR A 107 9.51 -7.12 19.48
C THR A 107 10.63 -6.14 19.17
N GLU A 108 11.22 -6.23 17.97
CA GLU A 108 12.29 -5.33 17.52
C GLU A 108 11.84 -3.87 17.47
N ALA A 109 10.62 -3.59 17.01
CA ALA A 109 10.09 -2.22 16.97
C ALA A 109 9.88 -1.65 18.37
N ILE A 110 9.39 -2.46 19.32
CA ILE A 110 9.21 -2.06 20.73
C ILE A 110 10.58 -1.78 21.36
N ASP A 111 11.56 -2.67 21.20
CA ASP A 111 12.89 -2.53 21.78
C ASP A 111 13.62 -1.28 21.25
N SER A 112 13.53 -1.03 19.93
CA SER A 112 14.09 0.19 19.33
C SER A 112 13.39 1.45 19.83
N ALA A 113 12.05 1.44 19.94
CA ALA A 113 11.31 2.59 20.48
C ALA A 113 11.67 2.86 21.94
N ALA A 114 11.78 1.81 22.77
CA ALA A 114 12.18 1.91 24.18
C ALA A 114 13.62 2.43 24.34
N SER A 115 14.49 2.11 23.39
CA SER A 115 15.89 2.56 23.34
C SER A 115 16.07 3.97 22.74
N GLY A 116 14.99 4.61 22.30
CA GLY A 116 15.03 5.93 21.65
C GLY A 116 15.51 5.89 20.19
N GLU A 117 15.70 4.70 19.60
CA GLU A 117 16.04 4.51 18.18
C GLU A 117 14.79 4.67 17.30
N LEU A 118 14.19 5.87 17.29
CA LEU A 118 12.87 6.10 16.68
C LEU A 118 12.84 5.82 15.16
N GLU A 119 13.91 6.14 14.43
CA GLU A 119 14.02 5.82 12.99
C GLU A 119 13.95 4.31 12.74
N LYS A 120 14.69 3.53 13.52
CA LYS A 120 14.67 2.07 13.41
C LYS A 120 13.33 1.48 13.85
N ALA A 121 12.70 2.04 14.88
CA ALA A 121 11.35 1.65 15.28
C ALA A 121 10.33 1.93 14.16
N TYR A 122 10.42 3.09 13.51
CA TYR A 122 9.60 3.46 12.37
C TYR A 122 9.78 2.50 11.20
N ASP A 123 11.02 2.24 10.80
CA ASP A 123 11.34 1.31 9.70
C ASP A 123 10.84 -0.12 9.98
N THR A 124 10.95 -0.56 11.23
CA THR A 124 10.48 -1.88 11.65
C THR A 124 8.94 -1.96 11.64
N MET A 125 8.26 -0.90 12.08
CA MET A 125 6.80 -0.79 11.95
C MET A 125 6.36 -0.71 10.48
N ALA A 126 7.15 -0.07 9.61
CA ALA A 126 6.84 -0.01 8.17
C ALA A 126 6.91 -1.40 7.54
N LYS A 127 7.85 -2.26 7.97
CA LYS A 127 7.89 -3.67 7.57
C LYS A 127 6.65 -4.44 8.05
N LEU A 128 6.12 -4.16 9.24
CA LEU A 128 4.86 -4.75 9.71
C LEU A 128 3.68 -4.34 8.82
N ARG A 129 3.61 -3.07 8.42
CA ARG A 129 2.58 -2.58 7.48
C ARG A 129 2.71 -3.25 6.11
N ASP A 130 3.95 -3.50 5.64
CA ASP A 130 4.18 -4.22 4.40
C ASP A 130 3.70 -5.69 4.48
N LEU A 131 3.51 -6.26 5.68
CA LEU A 131 2.90 -7.59 5.88
C LEU A 131 1.38 -7.54 5.99
N ASP A 132 0.82 -6.54 6.68
CA ASP A 132 -0.62 -6.29 6.70
C ASP A 132 -0.93 -4.79 6.88
N PRO A 133 -1.29 -4.05 5.82
CA PRO A 133 -1.60 -2.63 5.91
C PRO A 133 -2.98 -2.35 6.50
N ARG A 134 -3.76 -3.39 6.83
CA ARG A 134 -5.11 -3.27 7.41
C ARG A 134 -5.06 -3.20 8.93
N GLU A 135 -3.90 -3.44 9.53
CA GLU A 135 -3.72 -3.35 10.98
C GLU A 135 -3.63 -1.90 11.43
N TRP A 136 -4.76 -1.39 11.93
CA TRP A 136 -4.90 0.00 12.39
C TRP A 136 -3.89 0.37 13.47
N THR A 137 -3.46 -0.59 14.31
CA THR A 137 -2.46 -0.38 15.36
C THR A 137 -1.09 -0.04 14.78
N VAL A 138 -0.71 -0.66 13.67
CA VAL A 138 0.55 -0.39 12.97
C VAL A 138 0.51 0.98 12.31
N GLU A 139 -0.60 1.33 11.66
CA GLU A 139 -0.81 2.66 11.08
C GLU A 139 -0.73 3.76 12.14
N TYR A 140 -1.40 3.57 13.28
CA TYR A 140 -1.33 4.49 14.42
C TYR A 140 0.08 4.64 14.98
N ALA A 141 0.79 3.53 15.18
CA ALA A 141 2.16 3.55 15.70
C ALA A 141 3.12 4.31 14.78
N LEU A 142 3.00 4.13 13.46
CA LEU A 142 3.79 4.86 12.47
C LEU A 142 3.55 6.37 12.56
N THR A 143 2.29 6.80 12.69
CA THR A 143 1.97 8.23 12.86
C THR A 143 2.62 8.81 14.11
N VAL A 144 2.46 8.16 15.27
CA VAL A 144 3.00 8.65 16.54
C VAL A 144 4.53 8.71 16.54
N ILE A 145 5.20 7.70 15.99
CA ILE A 145 6.66 7.69 15.89
C ILE A 145 7.12 8.82 14.94
N GLY A 146 6.46 8.96 13.79
CA GLY A 146 6.78 10.00 12.81
C GLY A 146 6.64 11.42 13.37
N GLU A 147 5.55 11.70 14.10
CA GLU A 147 5.36 12.99 14.79
C GLU A 147 6.50 13.29 15.79
N ARG A 148 6.95 12.26 16.51
CA ARG A 148 8.02 12.40 17.51
C ARG A 148 9.43 12.54 16.91
N MET A 149 9.63 12.09 15.69
CA MET A 149 10.88 12.32 14.93
C MET A 149 10.95 13.72 14.32
N GLY A 150 9.80 14.34 14.03
CA GLY A 150 9.70 15.65 13.37
C GLY A 150 9.65 16.87 14.30
N GLY A 151 9.63 16.66 15.61
CA GLY A 151 9.65 17.71 16.64
C GLY A 151 10.95 17.74 17.44
#